data_AF-A0A812VWG0-F1
#
_entry.id   AF-A0A812VWG0-F1
#
_cell.length_a   1.000
_cell.length_b   1.000
_cell.length_c   1.000
_cell.angle_alpha   90.00
_cell.angle_beta   90.00
_cell.angle_gamma   90.00
#
_symmetry.space_group_name_H-M   'P 1'
#
loop_
_entity.id
_entity.type
_entity.pdbx_description
1 polymer ?
#
loop_
_entity_poly.entity_id
_entity_poly.type
_entity_poly.pdbx_seq_one_letter_code
_entity_poly.pdbx_strand_id
1 'polypeptide(L)'
;MAAEAIRRSVPNDHSCLFWAVAYLAEGDVGRAKAAQLREVCAQDALSDPDPLTRALLLGFNSIDEYADWIRNEFHWGGENEIISLAKHYGLEVAVVCCESMQVLCYGSDLPACSARIYILYTGQHYDPIVCGSDADVPVEQEQKKHKKGDMSLEAKALELARRHVAEAAKKAKQRRAKKIKCGGCGALLSDAEAFATHCGEVDHDDDFAYDCEEVEVVIEEGEELPEGTVDLNADHVYSFSNTGKDPLCHAFPATVTLAGVSFPSLEHYWQAAPFIGQEDALVRSIAAAATVDEAMILAGGAGPNAQRSDFRERRLELLAEGLKAKAAQCPAFVQALQATGEKTLVFADTDPWAGMQAPGGLATGQNAVGKALMELRSHLRSA
;
A
#
# COMPACT_ATOMS: atom_id res chain seq x y z
N MET A 1 -34.51 -13.31 20.28
CA MET A 1 -33.61 -12.27 19.77
C MET A 1 -33.89 -12.08 18.29
N ALA A 2 -33.74 -10.88 17.74
CA ALA A 2 -34.01 -10.65 16.32
C ALA A 2 -32.85 -11.20 15.49
N ALA A 3 -33.13 -11.98 14.43
CA ALA A 3 -32.10 -12.69 13.67
C ALA A 3 -31.15 -11.73 12.94
N GLU A 4 -29.83 -11.88 13.10
CA GLU A 4 -28.78 -10.99 12.56
C GLU A 4 -28.14 -11.53 11.28
N ALA A 5 -27.62 -10.65 10.44
CA ALA A 5 -26.78 -11.02 9.30
C ALA A 5 -25.31 -11.08 9.75
N ILE A 6 -24.67 -12.23 9.54
CA ILE A 6 -23.35 -12.54 10.07
C ILE A 6 -22.44 -12.98 8.93
N ARG A 7 -21.29 -12.32 8.78
CA ARG A 7 -20.24 -12.72 7.83
C ARG A 7 -19.42 -13.85 8.42
N ARG A 8 -19.16 -14.90 7.65
CA ARG A 8 -18.14 -15.91 7.96
C ARG A 8 -16.99 -15.77 7.00
N SER A 9 -15.76 -15.85 7.51
CA SER A 9 -14.57 -15.75 6.69
C SER A 9 -14.25 -17.09 6.03
N VAL A 10 -13.93 -17.06 4.73
CA VAL A 10 -13.37 -18.21 4.01
C VAL A 10 -11.88 -18.01 3.70
N PRO A 11 -11.15 -19.07 3.31
CA PRO A 11 -9.75 -18.95 2.94
C PRO A 11 -9.51 -17.92 1.82
N ASN A 12 -8.41 -17.18 1.93
CA ASN A 12 -7.96 -16.24 0.90
C ASN A 12 -6.99 -16.92 -0.08
N ASP A 13 -7.49 -17.89 -0.86
CA ASP A 13 -6.72 -18.78 -1.73
C ASP A 13 -7.20 -18.75 -3.20
N HIS A 14 -7.68 -17.60 -3.65
CA HIS A 14 -8.28 -17.39 -4.99
C HIS A 14 -9.56 -18.20 -5.29
N SER A 15 -10.00 -19.04 -4.35
CA SER A 15 -11.20 -19.86 -4.46
C SER A 15 -12.34 -19.42 -3.54
N CYS A 16 -12.24 -18.21 -2.95
CA CYS A 16 -13.20 -17.66 -1.99
C CYS A 16 -14.67 -17.70 -2.45
N LEU A 17 -14.94 -17.44 -3.74
CA LEU A 17 -16.28 -17.56 -4.31
C LEU A 17 -16.84 -18.98 -4.13
N PHE A 18 -16.07 -19.99 -4.55
CA PHE A 18 -16.47 -21.39 -4.49
C PHE A 18 -16.65 -21.84 -3.05
N TRP A 19 -15.78 -21.40 -2.14
CA TRP A 19 -15.92 -21.63 -0.70
C TRP A 19 -17.20 -21.04 -0.14
N ALA A 20 -17.47 -19.76 -0.43
CA ALA A 20 -18.64 -19.06 0.09
C ALA A 20 -19.94 -19.71 -0.37
N VAL A 21 -20.05 -20.03 -1.67
CA VAL A 21 -21.25 -20.67 -2.23
C VAL A 21 -21.40 -22.10 -1.70
N ALA A 22 -20.32 -22.89 -1.68
CA ALA A 22 -20.35 -24.25 -1.14
C ALA A 22 -20.78 -24.27 0.33
N TYR A 23 -20.25 -23.35 1.14
CA TYR A 23 -20.59 -23.26 2.56
C TYR A 23 -22.09 -23.06 2.77
N LEU A 24 -22.69 -22.14 2.00
CA LEU A 24 -24.11 -21.83 2.10
C LEU A 24 -25.00 -22.93 1.50
N ALA A 25 -24.51 -23.61 0.46
CA ALA A 25 -25.25 -24.65 -0.24
C ALA A 25 -25.21 -26.00 0.47
N GLU A 26 -24.07 -26.40 1.03
CA GLU A 26 -23.80 -27.75 1.52
C GLU A 26 -23.38 -27.78 3.01
N GLY A 27 -23.01 -26.65 3.60
CA GLY A 27 -22.42 -26.59 4.95
C GLY A 27 -20.90 -26.66 4.90
N ASP A 28 -20.28 -27.14 5.99
CA ASP A 28 -18.82 -27.26 6.04
C ASP A 28 -18.31 -28.29 5.01
N VAL A 29 -17.37 -27.87 4.17
CA VAL A 29 -16.87 -28.63 3.03
C VAL A 29 -15.34 -28.66 3.03
N GLY A 30 -14.76 -29.76 2.55
CA GLY A 30 -13.30 -29.90 2.42
C GLY A 30 -12.73 -29.19 1.17
N ARG A 31 -11.40 -29.04 1.13
CA ARG A 31 -10.63 -28.39 0.03
C ARG A 31 -10.93 -28.88 -1.38
N ALA A 32 -11.26 -30.16 -1.53
CA ALA A 32 -11.60 -30.73 -2.83
C ALA A 32 -12.87 -30.11 -3.45
N LYS A 33 -13.75 -29.48 -2.65
CA LYS A 33 -15.01 -28.92 -3.13
C LYS A 33 -14.80 -27.75 -4.09
N ALA A 34 -13.81 -26.89 -3.86
CA ALA A 34 -13.53 -25.78 -4.76
C ALA A 34 -13.18 -26.28 -6.18
N ALA A 35 -12.33 -27.31 -6.30
CA ALA A 35 -11.99 -27.92 -7.59
C ALA A 35 -13.20 -28.56 -8.27
N GLN A 36 -14.09 -29.21 -7.51
CA GLN A 36 -15.34 -29.76 -8.05
C GLN A 36 -16.25 -28.67 -8.62
N LEU A 37 -16.36 -27.52 -7.93
CA LEU A 37 -17.19 -26.41 -8.39
C LEU A 37 -16.59 -25.65 -9.57
N ARG A 38 -15.26 -25.57 -9.66
CA ARG A 38 -14.59 -25.10 -10.87
C ARG A 38 -14.89 -26.00 -12.07
N GLU A 39 -14.90 -27.32 -11.87
CA GLU A 39 -15.29 -28.26 -12.91
C GLU A 39 -16.76 -28.10 -13.32
N VAL A 40 -17.67 -27.82 -12.38
CA VAL A 40 -19.06 -27.50 -12.68
C VAL A 40 -19.15 -26.27 -13.60
N CYS A 41 -18.42 -25.19 -13.31
CA CYS A 41 -18.41 -23.99 -14.15
C CYS A 41 -17.81 -24.25 -15.53
N ALA A 42 -16.74 -25.03 -15.61
CA ALA A 42 -16.14 -25.45 -16.88
C ALA A 42 -17.15 -26.24 -17.73
N GLN A 43 -17.81 -27.24 -17.15
CA GLN A 43 -18.79 -28.07 -17.85
C GLN A 43 -20.04 -27.31 -18.27
N ASP A 44 -20.49 -26.33 -17.47
CA ASP A 44 -21.62 -25.47 -17.84
C ASP A 44 -21.30 -24.65 -19.11
N ALA A 45 -20.09 -24.10 -19.22
CA ALA A 45 -19.66 -23.40 -20.43
C ALA A 45 -19.45 -24.34 -21.63
N LEU A 46 -18.87 -25.53 -21.41
CA LEU A 46 -18.63 -26.53 -22.46
C LEU A 46 -19.93 -27.11 -23.03
N SER A 47 -21.01 -27.11 -22.25
CA SER A 47 -22.32 -27.63 -22.65
C SER A 47 -23.23 -26.57 -23.29
N ASP A 48 -22.74 -25.35 -23.51
CA ASP A 48 -23.53 -24.27 -24.09
C ASP A 48 -23.90 -24.59 -25.56
N PRO A 49 -25.17 -24.47 -25.96
CA PRO A 49 -25.60 -24.74 -27.34
C PRO A 49 -25.04 -23.75 -28.36
N ASP A 50 -24.56 -22.58 -27.94
CA ASP A 50 -23.86 -21.59 -28.77
C ASP A 50 -22.46 -21.28 -28.20
N PRO A 51 -21.49 -22.18 -28.40
CA PRO A 51 -20.18 -22.09 -27.76
C PRO A 51 -19.36 -20.87 -28.24
N LEU A 52 -19.59 -20.38 -29.46
CA LEU A 52 -18.88 -19.21 -29.97
C LEU A 52 -19.34 -17.92 -29.27
N THR A 53 -20.66 -17.73 -29.15
CA THR A 53 -21.20 -16.58 -28.42
C THR A 53 -20.84 -16.66 -26.93
N ARG A 54 -20.90 -17.86 -26.33
CA ARG A 54 -20.54 -18.06 -24.93
C ARG A 54 -19.07 -17.71 -24.67
N ALA A 55 -18.14 -18.17 -25.51
CA ALA A 55 -16.73 -17.82 -25.40
C ALA A 55 -16.49 -16.31 -25.47
N LEU A 56 -17.17 -15.62 -26.41
CA LEU A 56 -17.07 -14.17 -26.54
C LEU A 56 -17.56 -13.42 -25.29
N LEU A 57 -18.69 -13.83 -24.71
CA LEU A 57 -19.23 -13.23 -23.47
C LEU A 57 -18.32 -13.48 -22.26
N LEU A 58 -17.58 -14.58 -22.26
CA LEU A 58 -16.59 -14.91 -21.24
C LEU A 58 -15.24 -14.19 -21.47
N GLY A 59 -15.04 -13.59 -22.65
CA GLY A 59 -13.79 -12.90 -23.01
C GLY A 59 -12.68 -13.82 -23.52
N PHE A 60 -13.02 -15.00 -24.04
CA PHE A 60 -12.09 -16.01 -24.54
C PHE A 60 -12.29 -16.30 -26.02
N ASN A 61 -11.29 -16.89 -26.68
CA ASN A 61 -11.40 -17.26 -28.10
C ASN A 61 -12.18 -18.57 -28.30
N SER A 62 -12.27 -19.41 -27.26
CA SER A 62 -13.02 -20.66 -27.26
C SER A 62 -13.51 -21.04 -25.85
N ILE A 63 -14.54 -21.88 -25.78
CA ILE A 63 -15.03 -22.43 -24.50
C ILE A 63 -14.02 -23.37 -23.85
N ASP A 64 -13.19 -24.07 -24.62
CA ASP A 64 -12.13 -24.93 -24.10
C ASP A 64 -11.06 -24.11 -23.37
N GLU A 65 -10.66 -22.96 -23.94
CA GLU A 65 -9.70 -22.03 -23.31
C GLU A 65 -10.23 -21.51 -21.96
N TYR A 66 -11.50 -21.11 -21.91
CA TYR A 66 -12.14 -20.71 -20.66
C TYR A 66 -12.24 -21.88 -19.66
N ALA A 67 -12.60 -23.08 -20.13
CA ALA A 67 -12.76 -24.25 -19.27
C ALA A 67 -11.43 -24.62 -18.59
N ASP A 68 -10.32 -24.57 -19.33
CA ASP A 68 -8.98 -24.77 -18.76
C ASP A 68 -8.57 -23.63 -17.83
N TRP A 69 -8.94 -22.39 -18.17
CA TRP A 69 -8.72 -21.24 -17.31
C TRP A 69 -9.43 -21.39 -15.96
N ILE A 70 -10.73 -21.68 -15.91
CA ILE A 70 -11.47 -21.70 -14.65
C ILE A 70 -11.14 -22.89 -13.74
N ARG A 71 -10.68 -24.00 -14.32
CA ARG A 71 -10.18 -25.18 -13.57
C ARG A 71 -8.94 -24.87 -12.75
N ASN A 72 -8.13 -23.90 -13.17
CA ASN A 72 -6.92 -23.50 -12.45
C ASN A 72 -7.27 -22.79 -11.14
N GLU A 73 -6.73 -23.27 -10.02
CA GLU A 73 -7.02 -22.77 -8.68
C GLU A 73 -6.59 -21.31 -8.44
N PHE A 74 -5.63 -20.79 -9.23
CA PHE A 74 -5.14 -19.42 -9.11
C PHE A 74 -6.05 -18.38 -9.80
N HIS A 75 -7.00 -18.81 -10.62
CA HIS A 75 -7.94 -17.92 -11.30
C HIS A 75 -9.17 -17.65 -10.44
N TRP A 76 -9.62 -16.40 -10.47
CA TRP A 76 -10.73 -15.95 -9.63
C TRP A 76 -12.05 -16.25 -10.33
N GLY A 77 -13.01 -16.76 -9.57
CA GLY A 77 -14.39 -16.80 -10.03
C GLY A 77 -15.06 -15.44 -9.84
N GLY A 78 -16.04 -15.13 -10.69
CA GLY A 78 -16.84 -13.90 -10.64
C GLY A 78 -18.29 -14.14 -11.06
N GLU A 79 -18.87 -13.16 -11.75
CA GLU A 79 -20.28 -13.16 -12.13
C GLU A 79 -20.71 -14.38 -12.97
N ASN A 80 -19.90 -14.79 -13.94
CA ASN A 80 -20.20 -15.96 -14.78
C ASN A 80 -20.27 -17.25 -13.96
N GLU A 81 -19.34 -17.44 -13.01
CA GLU A 81 -19.32 -18.61 -12.15
C GLU A 81 -20.47 -18.57 -11.15
N ILE A 82 -20.85 -17.40 -10.65
CA ILE A 82 -22.05 -17.24 -9.81
C ILE A 82 -23.29 -17.73 -10.55
N ILE A 83 -23.45 -17.40 -11.84
CA ILE A 83 -24.57 -17.86 -12.67
C ILE A 83 -24.55 -19.38 -12.82
N SER A 84 -23.40 -19.97 -13.16
CA SER A 84 -23.25 -21.42 -13.29
C SER A 84 -23.53 -22.16 -11.98
N LEU A 85 -23.06 -21.62 -10.84
CA LEU A 85 -23.30 -22.21 -9.52
C LEU A 85 -24.74 -22.05 -9.05
N ALA A 86 -25.39 -20.91 -9.34
CA ALA A 86 -26.81 -20.69 -9.08
C ALA A 86 -27.67 -21.75 -9.79
N LYS A 87 -27.33 -22.05 -11.05
CA LYS A 87 -27.95 -23.14 -11.83
C LYS A 87 -27.66 -24.51 -11.24
N HIS A 88 -26.40 -24.80 -10.90
CA HIS A 88 -25.99 -26.09 -10.34
C HIS A 88 -26.74 -26.43 -9.04
N TYR A 89 -26.84 -25.47 -8.12
CA TYR A 89 -27.48 -25.70 -6.82
C TYR A 89 -28.99 -25.44 -6.81
N GLY A 90 -29.56 -24.85 -7.87
CA GLY A 90 -30.95 -24.40 -7.86
C GLY A 90 -31.19 -23.35 -6.78
N LEU A 91 -30.28 -22.39 -6.68
CA LEU A 91 -30.30 -21.31 -5.69
C LEU A 91 -30.27 -19.94 -6.37
N GLU A 92 -30.94 -18.97 -5.76
CA GLU A 92 -30.71 -17.57 -6.00
C GLU A 92 -29.50 -17.10 -5.17
N VAL A 93 -28.50 -16.52 -5.83
CA VAL A 93 -27.30 -15.98 -5.17
C VAL A 93 -27.44 -14.45 -5.10
N ALA A 94 -27.65 -13.92 -3.89
CA ALA A 94 -27.73 -12.49 -3.62
C ALA A 94 -26.35 -11.97 -3.19
N VAL A 95 -25.67 -11.26 -4.09
CA VAL A 95 -24.34 -10.68 -3.90
C VAL A 95 -24.47 -9.28 -3.32
N VAL A 96 -24.08 -9.12 -2.07
CA VAL A 96 -24.04 -7.83 -1.36
C VAL A 96 -22.72 -7.16 -1.67
N CYS A 97 -22.73 -6.14 -2.51
CA CYS A 97 -21.51 -5.50 -3.00
C CYS A 97 -21.08 -4.33 -2.11
N CYS A 98 -19.87 -4.40 -1.55
CA CYS A 98 -19.27 -3.34 -0.74
C CYS A 98 -18.91 -2.09 -1.54
N GLU A 99 -18.72 -2.19 -2.86
CA GLU A 99 -18.36 -1.04 -3.69
C GLU A 99 -19.59 -0.23 -4.09
N SER A 100 -20.64 -0.89 -4.60
CA SER A 100 -21.84 -0.23 -5.10
C SER A 100 -22.93 -0.04 -4.04
N MET A 101 -22.82 -0.69 -2.87
CA MET A 101 -23.87 -0.74 -1.85
C MET A 101 -25.21 -1.28 -2.39
N GLN A 102 -25.14 -2.17 -3.38
CA GLN A 102 -26.30 -2.83 -3.98
C GLN A 102 -26.26 -4.33 -3.75
N VAL A 103 -27.44 -4.97 -3.87
CA VAL A 103 -27.58 -6.42 -3.87
C VAL A 103 -27.89 -6.88 -5.28
N LEU A 104 -26.95 -7.60 -5.89
CA LEU A 104 -27.08 -8.17 -7.23
C LEU A 104 -27.58 -9.61 -7.08
N CYS A 105 -28.73 -9.93 -7.69
CA CYS A 105 -29.34 -11.25 -7.56
C CYS A 105 -29.19 -12.05 -8.85
N TYR A 106 -28.70 -13.28 -8.71
CA TYR A 106 -28.46 -14.20 -9.83
C TYR A 106 -29.26 -15.48 -9.65
N GLY A 107 -29.87 -15.98 -10.73
CA GLY A 107 -30.58 -17.26 -10.73
C GLY A 107 -32.00 -17.25 -10.17
N SER A 108 -32.56 -16.07 -9.84
CA SER A 108 -33.93 -15.93 -9.31
C SER A 108 -35.01 -16.42 -10.29
N ASP A 109 -34.77 -16.25 -11.58
CA ASP A 109 -35.63 -16.61 -12.70
C ASP A 109 -35.52 -18.09 -13.10
N LEU A 110 -34.51 -18.81 -12.59
CA LEU A 110 -34.33 -20.22 -12.90
C LEU A 110 -35.51 -21.06 -12.39
N PRO A 111 -36.07 -21.97 -13.22
CA PRO A 111 -37.18 -22.83 -12.82
C PRO A 111 -36.87 -23.72 -11.60
N ALA A 112 -35.62 -24.17 -11.49
CA ALA A 112 -35.15 -25.02 -10.39
C ALA A 112 -34.80 -24.23 -9.11
N CYS A 113 -34.85 -22.90 -9.15
CA CYS A 113 -34.52 -22.09 -7.99
C CYS A 113 -35.52 -22.30 -6.86
N SER A 114 -35.01 -22.79 -5.72
CA SER A 114 -35.82 -23.22 -4.57
C SER A 114 -35.58 -22.38 -3.30
N ALA A 115 -34.40 -21.75 -3.20
CA ALA A 115 -33.98 -20.97 -2.05
C ALA A 115 -33.00 -19.87 -2.46
N ARG A 116 -32.76 -18.94 -1.53
CA ARG A 116 -31.83 -17.81 -1.68
C ARG A 116 -30.67 -17.96 -0.70
N ILE A 117 -29.47 -17.56 -1.12
CA ILE A 117 -28.29 -17.42 -0.26
C ILE A 117 -27.70 -16.01 -0.41
N TYR A 118 -26.95 -15.54 0.58
CA TYR A 118 -26.30 -14.23 0.58
C TYR A 118 -24.78 -14.36 0.65
N ILE A 119 -24.06 -13.69 -0.24
CA ILE A 119 -22.60 -13.57 -0.17
C ILE A 119 -22.21 -12.09 -0.16
N LEU A 120 -21.20 -11.74 0.62
CA LEU A 120 -20.57 -10.42 0.64
C LEU A 120 -19.48 -10.38 -0.42
N TYR A 121 -19.45 -9.35 -1.25
CA TYR A 121 -18.32 -9.06 -2.14
C TYR A 121 -17.62 -7.78 -1.71
N THR A 122 -16.33 -7.90 -1.39
CA THR A 122 -15.51 -6.79 -0.85
C THR A 122 -14.78 -5.97 -1.92
N GLY A 123 -14.93 -6.31 -3.21
CA GLY A 123 -14.12 -5.77 -4.32
C GLY A 123 -12.99 -6.70 -4.76
N GLN A 124 -12.56 -7.62 -3.89
CA GLN A 124 -11.50 -8.60 -4.18
C GLN A 124 -11.68 -9.97 -3.52
N HIS A 125 -12.72 -10.13 -2.69
CA HIS A 125 -12.95 -11.34 -1.91
C HIS A 125 -14.44 -11.55 -1.65
N TYR A 126 -14.86 -12.82 -1.63
CA TYR A 126 -16.22 -13.24 -1.32
C TYR A 126 -16.29 -13.95 0.03
N ASP A 127 -17.28 -13.61 0.84
CA ASP A 127 -17.56 -14.30 2.10
C ASP A 127 -19.05 -14.66 2.21
N PRO A 128 -19.40 -15.82 2.77
CA PRO A 128 -20.78 -16.16 3.02
C PRO A 128 -21.41 -15.31 4.13
N ILE A 129 -22.69 -14.97 3.95
CA ILE A 129 -23.52 -14.32 4.96
C ILE A 129 -24.57 -15.31 5.44
N VAL A 130 -24.58 -15.57 6.75
CA VAL A 130 -25.56 -16.45 7.41
C VAL A 130 -26.47 -15.62 8.34
N CYS A 131 -27.57 -16.24 8.75
CA CYS A 131 -28.53 -15.68 9.69
C CYS A 131 -28.45 -16.42 11.04
N GLY A 132 -28.37 -15.68 12.16
CA GLY A 132 -28.19 -16.26 13.49
C GLY A 132 -28.64 -15.35 14.64
N SER A 133 -28.45 -15.78 15.89
CA SER A 133 -28.79 -14.96 17.06
C SER A 133 -27.83 -13.79 17.27
N ASP A 134 -26.55 -14.02 17.02
CA ASP A 134 -25.41 -13.15 17.23
C ASP A 134 -24.18 -13.73 16.51
N ALA A 135 -23.05 -13.02 16.55
CA ALA A 135 -21.82 -13.42 15.86
C ALA A 135 -21.25 -14.78 16.31
N ASP A 136 -21.52 -15.22 17.53
CA ASP A 136 -20.98 -16.44 18.13
C ASP A 136 -21.93 -17.64 17.97
N VAL A 137 -23.00 -17.50 17.18
CA VAL A 137 -23.93 -18.59 16.88
C VAL A 137 -23.18 -19.84 16.40
N PRO A 138 -23.45 -21.03 16.99
CA PRO A 138 -22.85 -22.27 16.53
C PRO A 138 -23.20 -22.58 15.07
N VAL A 139 -22.28 -23.19 14.34
CA VAL A 139 -22.40 -23.47 12.89
C VAL A 139 -23.67 -24.26 12.56
N GLU A 140 -24.07 -25.18 13.43
CA GLU A 140 -25.28 -26.00 13.30
C GLU A 140 -26.59 -25.24 13.50
N GLN A 141 -26.55 -24.06 14.13
CA GLN A 141 -27.71 -23.20 14.38
C GLN A 141 -27.82 -22.06 13.36
N GLU A 142 -26.83 -21.90 12.48
CA GLU A 142 -26.85 -20.90 11.42
C GLU A 142 -27.88 -21.24 10.33
N GLN A 143 -28.74 -20.29 10.03
CA GLN A 143 -29.56 -20.33 8.83
C GLN A 143 -28.74 -19.84 7.63
N LYS A 144 -28.39 -20.76 6.72
CA LYS A 144 -27.58 -20.50 5.52
C LYS A 144 -28.42 -20.22 4.27
N LYS A 145 -29.65 -20.74 4.23
CA LYS A 145 -30.59 -20.64 3.11
C LYS A 145 -31.88 -19.96 3.54
N HIS A 146 -32.39 -19.10 2.68
CA HIS A 146 -33.64 -18.37 2.86
C HIS A 146 -34.66 -18.81 1.81
N LYS A 147 -35.93 -18.52 2.04
CA LYS A 147 -36.96 -18.78 1.02
C LYS A 147 -36.64 -17.96 -0.23
N LYS A 148 -36.89 -18.52 -1.42
CA LYS A 148 -36.75 -17.77 -2.69
C LYS A 148 -37.47 -16.42 -2.62
N GLY A 149 -36.78 -15.35 -2.99
CA GLY A 149 -37.31 -13.98 -2.94
C GLY A 149 -37.47 -13.38 -1.54
N ASP A 150 -37.02 -14.05 -0.47
CA ASP A 150 -37.01 -13.48 0.87
C ASP A 150 -35.94 -12.39 0.96
N MET A 151 -36.37 -11.15 1.18
CA MET A 151 -35.50 -9.96 1.31
C MET A 151 -35.33 -9.51 2.76
N SER A 152 -35.82 -10.28 3.74
CA SER A 152 -35.83 -9.88 5.16
C SER A 152 -34.43 -9.65 5.75
N LEU A 153 -33.41 -10.33 5.22
CA LEU A 153 -32.00 -10.18 5.67
C LEU A 153 -31.28 -9.02 4.96
N GLU A 154 -31.82 -8.51 3.86
CA GLU A 154 -31.09 -7.65 2.92
C GLU A 154 -30.61 -6.34 3.55
N ALA A 155 -31.48 -5.67 4.32
CA ALA A 155 -31.12 -4.45 5.03
C ALA A 155 -29.98 -4.67 6.04
N LYS A 156 -29.97 -5.82 6.72
CA LYS A 156 -28.91 -6.19 7.68
C LYS A 156 -27.61 -6.57 6.98
N ALA A 157 -27.70 -7.22 5.83
CA ALA A 157 -26.55 -7.57 5.01
C ALA A 157 -25.88 -6.31 4.42
N LEU A 158 -26.67 -5.33 3.96
CA LEU A 158 -26.16 -4.03 3.53
C LEU A 158 -25.53 -3.25 4.69
N GLU A 159 -26.10 -3.32 5.89
CA GLU A 159 -25.47 -2.70 7.07
C GLU A 159 -24.15 -3.39 7.45
N LEU A 160 -24.04 -4.70 7.25
CA LEU A 160 -22.77 -5.42 7.38
C LEU A 160 -21.74 -4.91 6.37
N ALA A 161 -22.14 -4.71 5.10
CA ALA A 161 -21.25 -4.15 4.08
C ALA A 161 -20.79 -2.72 4.43
N ARG A 162 -21.69 -1.86 4.91
CA ARG A 162 -21.33 -0.50 5.38
C ARG A 162 -20.34 -0.53 6.53
N ARG A 163 -20.56 -1.37 7.54
CA ARG A 163 -19.62 -1.55 8.65
C ARG A 163 -18.25 -1.99 8.15
N HIS A 164 -18.21 -2.96 7.23
CA HIS A 164 -16.95 -3.40 6.63
C HIS A 164 -16.19 -2.27 5.93
N VAL A 165 -16.90 -1.47 5.11
CA VAL A 165 -16.30 -0.32 4.42
C VAL A 165 -15.82 0.74 5.42
N ALA A 166 -16.60 1.04 6.45
CA ALA A 166 -16.22 2.00 7.50
C ALA A 166 -14.99 1.53 8.29
N GLU A 167 -14.91 0.24 8.63
CA GLU A 167 -13.75 -0.35 9.30
C GLU A 167 -12.51 -0.34 8.41
N ALA A 168 -12.67 -0.66 7.12
CA ALA A 168 -11.58 -0.60 6.15
C ALA A 168 -11.08 0.84 5.99
N ALA A 169 -11.99 1.82 5.89
CA ALA A 169 -11.65 3.23 5.84
C ALA A 169 -10.94 3.69 7.13
N LYS A 170 -11.40 3.25 8.30
CA LYS A 170 -10.71 3.53 9.58
C LYS A 170 -9.29 2.95 9.57
N LYS A 171 -9.13 1.68 9.20
CA LYS A 171 -7.83 1.00 9.14
C LYS A 171 -6.87 1.65 8.14
N ALA A 172 -7.36 2.14 7.00
CA ALA A 172 -6.54 2.84 6.01
C ALA A 172 -5.94 4.17 6.54
N LYS A 173 -6.57 4.74 7.57
CA LYS A 173 -6.11 5.97 8.22
C LYS A 173 -5.22 5.74 9.43
N GLN A 174 -5.19 4.51 9.95
CA GLN A 174 -4.26 4.14 11.01
C GLN A 174 -2.82 4.22 10.50
N ARG A 175 -1.90 4.55 11.39
CA ARG A 175 -0.46 4.47 11.14
C ARG A 175 0.13 3.39 12.01
N ARG A 176 1.21 2.78 11.51
CA ARG A 176 1.91 1.71 12.22
C ARG A 176 3.34 2.14 12.42
N ALA A 177 3.77 2.09 13.67
CA ALA A 177 5.13 2.38 14.06
C ALA A 177 5.71 1.14 14.74
N LYS A 178 6.83 0.64 14.23
CA LYS A 178 7.65 -0.34 14.93
C LYS A 178 8.35 0.36 16.08
N LYS A 179 8.30 -0.26 17.25
CA LYS A 179 8.95 0.18 18.49
C LYS A 179 9.69 -0.99 19.11
N ILE A 180 10.73 -0.69 19.88
CA ILE A 180 11.37 -1.68 20.73
C ILE A 180 10.70 -1.60 22.10
N LYS A 181 10.07 -2.69 22.53
CA LYS A 181 9.52 -2.80 23.88
C LYS A 181 10.57 -3.41 24.81
N CYS A 182 10.91 -2.68 25.88
CA CYS A 182 11.77 -3.19 26.94
C CYS A 182 11.05 -4.33 27.69
N GLY A 183 11.70 -5.49 27.82
CA GLY A 183 11.14 -6.64 28.55
C GLY A 183 11.12 -6.47 30.06
N GLY A 184 12.04 -5.66 30.61
CA GLY A 184 12.11 -5.37 32.04
C GLY A 184 11.02 -4.43 32.56
N CYS A 185 10.69 -3.36 31.82
CA CYS A 185 9.74 -2.34 32.29
C CYS A 185 8.55 -2.07 31.35
N GLY A 186 8.56 -2.62 30.13
CA GLY A 186 7.49 -2.43 29.15
C GLY A 186 7.52 -1.08 28.40
N ALA A 187 8.53 -0.23 28.61
CA ALA A 187 8.68 1.02 27.86
C ALA A 187 8.78 0.77 26.35
N LEU A 188 8.28 1.69 25.53
CA LEU A 188 8.31 1.65 24.06
C LEU A 188 9.31 2.68 23.51
N LEU A 189 10.37 2.18 22.88
CA LEU A 189 11.52 2.97 22.42
C LEU A 189 11.52 3.06 20.89
N SER A 190 12.03 4.17 20.34
CA SER A 190 12.04 4.41 18.89
C SER A 190 12.93 3.44 18.12
N ASP A 191 14.06 3.06 18.71
CA ASP A 191 15.13 2.31 18.06
C ASP A 191 16.10 1.72 19.12
N ALA A 192 17.14 1.03 18.65
CA ALA A 192 18.12 0.37 19.49
C ALA A 192 19.00 1.35 20.30
N GLU A 193 19.24 2.56 19.80
CA GLU A 193 20.03 3.57 20.50
C GLU A 193 19.22 4.17 21.66
N ALA A 194 17.95 4.48 21.43
CA ALA A 194 17.00 4.86 22.46
C ALA A 194 16.84 3.76 23.52
N PHE A 195 16.81 2.49 23.12
CA PHE A 195 16.82 1.36 24.05
C PHE A 195 18.10 1.26 24.88
N ALA A 196 19.27 1.41 24.25
CA ALA A 196 20.55 1.39 24.95
C ALA A 196 20.64 2.54 25.97
N THR A 197 20.20 3.75 25.58
CA THR A 197 20.14 4.91 26.48
C THR A 197 19.18 4.66 27.64
N HIS A 198 17.97 4.17 27.35
CA HIS A 198 16.98 3.79 28.35
C HIS A 198 17.54 2.80 29.37
N CYS A 199 18.24 1.76 28.95
CA CYS A 199 18.84 0.78 29.87
C CYS A 199 20.02 1.34 30.67
N GLY A 200 20.58 2.49 30.28
CA GLY A 200 21.59 3.22 31.06
C GLY A 200 20.99 4.20 32.08
N GLU A 201 19.75 4.62 31.89
CA GLU A 201 19.09 5.66 32.71
C GLU A 201 18.00 5.12 33.64
N VAL A 202 17.35 4.02 33.25
CA VAL A 202 16.25 3.40 34.00
C VAL A 202 16.78 2.19 34.75
N ASP A 203 16.44 2.10 36.03
CA ASP A 203 16.76 0.95 36.87
C ASP A 203 15.78 -0.20 36.60
N HIS A 204 16.32 -1.38 36.31
CA HIS A 204 15.56 -2.61 36.05
C HIS A 204 15.84 -3.66 37.14
N ASP A 205 15.09 -4.75 37.15
CA ASP A 205 15.35 -5.87 38.07
C ASP A 205 16.77 -6.45 37.86
N ASP A 206 17.39 -6.97 38.92
CA ASP A 206 18.73 -7.56 38.90
C ASP A 206 18.84 -8.73 37.88
N ASP A 207 17.74 -9.42 37.58
CA ASP A 207 17.68 -10.52 36.62
C ASP A 207 17.44 -10.04 35.16
N PHE A 208 17.29 -8.74 34.92
CA PHE A 208 17.07 -8.17 33.59
C PHE A 208 18.31 -8.34 32.69
N ALA A 209 18.13 -9.02 31.56
CA ALA A 209 19.21 -9.38 30.65
C ALA A 209 19.20 -8.57 29.35
N TYR A 210 18.79 -7.29 29.42
CA TYR A 210 18.61 -6.41 28.25
C TYR A 210 17.64 -7.00 27.21
N ASP A 211 16.65 -7.77 27.65
CA ASP A 211 15.67 -8.36 26.76
C ASP A 211 14.71 -7.30 26.21
N CYS A 212 14.43 -7.41 24.92
CA CYS A 212 13.50 -6.54 24.22
C CYS A 212 12.80 -7.29 23.09
N GLU A 213 11.60 -6.83 22.75
CA GLU A 213 10.83 -7.33 21.60
C GLU A 213 10.48 -6.18 20.66
N GLU A 214 10.56 -6.41 19.35
CA GLU A 214 10.00 -5.46 18.37
C GLU A 214 8.48 -5.61 18.36
N VAL A 215 7.78 -4.51 18.64
CA VAL A 215 6.32 -4.45 18.64
C VAL A 215 5.83 -3.42 17.62
N GLU A 216 4.68 -3.70 17.04
CA GLU A 216 4.00 -2.75 16.17
C GLU A 216 2.91 -2.01 16.95
N VAL A 217 3.04 -0.69 17.03
CA VAL A 217 2.06 0.18 17.65
C VAL A 217 1.15 0.74 16.56
N VAL A 218 -0.16 0.57 16.75
CA VAL A 218 -1.19 1.20 15.91
C VAL A 218 -1.48 2.58 16.48
N ILE A 219 -1.29 3.60 15.66
CA ILE A 219 -1.60 5.00 15.96
C ILE A 219 -2.90 5.32 15.22
N GLU A 220 -3.93 5.72 15.97
CA GLU A 220 -5.24 6.05 15.42
C GLU A 220 -5.22 7.43 14.73
N GLU A 221 -6.19 7.68 13.85
CA GLU A 221 -6.32 8.97 13.16
C GLU A 221 -6.47 10.11 14.19
N GLY A 222 -5.58 11.12 14.10
CA GLY A 222 -5.62 12.30 14.96
C GLY A 222 -4.81 12.18 16.25
N GLU A 223 -4.25 11.02 16.57
CA GLU A 223 -3.25 10.90 17.62
C GLU A 223 -1.92 11.56 17.18
N GLU A 224 -1.22 12.16 18.14
CA GLU A 224 0.08 12.77 17.86
C GLU A 224 1.08 11.70 17.41
N LEU A 225 1.70 11.96 16.25
CA LEU A 225 2.81 11.14 15.79
C LEU A 225 4.01 11.35 16.73
N PRO A 226 4.85 10.32 16.96
CA PRO A 226 6.06 10.48 17.75
C PRO A 226 6.91 11.65 17.25
N GLU A 227 7.54 12.38 18.17
CA GLU A 227 8.37 13.53 17.83
C GLU A 227 9.42 13.17 16.77
N GLY A 228 9.59 14.06 15.78
CA GLY A 228 10.54 13.85 14.68
C GLY A 228 10.09 12.87 13.59
N THR A 229 8.88 12.30 13.69
CA THR A 229 8.30 11.45 12.63
C THR A 229 7.38 12.23 11.70
N VAL A 230 7.22 11.72 10.47
CA VAL A 230 6.28 12.26 9.47
C VAL A 230 5.49 11.14 8.80
N ASP A 231 4.19 11.35 8.64
CA ASP A 231 3.35 10.54 7.77
C ASP A 231 3.53 10.98 6.31
N LEU A 232 4.23 10.18 5.52
CA LEU A 232 4.48 10.46 4.10
C LEU A 232 3.19 10.49 3.27
N ASN A 233 2.11 9.88 3.75
CA ASN A 233 0.84 9.78 3.04
C ASN A 233 -0.17 10.85 3.48
N ALA A 234 0.20 11.76 4.39
CA ALA A 234 -0.71 12.82 4.82
C ALA A 234 -1.00 13.79 3.67
N ASP A 235 -2.25 14.26 3.55
CA ASP A 235 -2.68 15.13 2.44
C ASP A 235 -1.85 16.43 2.30
N HIS A 236 -1.33 16.92 3.42
CA HIS A 236 -0.49 18.12 3.50
C HIS A 236 1.00 17.85 3.22
N VAL A 237 1.40 16.60 2.96
CA VAL A 237 2.78 16.21 2.64
C VAL A 237 2.92 15.99 1.13
N TYR A 238 4.07 16.37 0.59
CA TYR A 238 4.55 15.99 -0.73
C TYR A 238 5.84 15.22 -0.55
N SER A 239 5.76 13.89 -0.59
CA SER A 239 6.91 13.00 -0.48
C SER A 239 7.49 12.70 -1.88
N PHE A 240 8.80 12.76 -2.02
CA PHE A 240 9.49 12.43 -3.27
C PHE A 240 10.86 11.79 -3.01
N SER A 241 11.30 10.92 -3.90
CA SER A 241 12.61 10.27 -3.86
C SER A 241 13.45 10.71 -5.04
N ASN A 242 14.77 10.67 -4.92
CA ASN A 242 15.67 11.18 -5.95
C ASN A 242 15.57 10.36 -7.25
N THR A 243 14.84 10.88 -8.24
CA THR A 243 14.70 10.24 -9.55
C THR A 243 14.94 11.24 -10.67
N GLY A 244 15.25 10.75 -11.87
CA GLY A 244 15.40 11.61 -13.05
C GLY A 244 14.08 12.19 -13.61
N LYS A 245 12.93 11.94 -12.98
CA LYS A 245 11.60 12.26 -13.54
C LYS A 245 10.96 13.52 -12.98
N ASP A 246 11.15 13.80 -11.70
CA ASP A 246 10.54 14.94 -11.02
C ASP A 246 11.51 16.13 -11.00
N PRO A 247 11.13 17.32 -11.54
CA PRO A 247 11.97 18.51 -11.51
C PRO A 247 12.53 18.87 -10.13
N LEU A 248 11.85 18.53 -9.03
CA LEU A 248 12.33 18.79 -7.67
C LEU A 248 13.55 17.95 -7.28
N CYS A 249 13.75 16.78 -7.90
CA CYS A 249 14.84 15.87 -7.59
C CYS A 249 16.19 16.40 -8.07
N HIS A 250 17.24 16.10 -7.32
CA HIS A 250 18.61 16.45 -7.72
C HIS A 250 19.03 15.75 -9.02
N ALA A 251 18.58 14.51 -9.22
CA ALA A 251 18.87 13.69 -10.40
C ALA A 251 18.13 14.12 -11.68
N PHE A 252 17.15 15.04 -11.58
CA PHE A 252 16.46 15.57 -12.75
C PHE A 252 17.46 16.22 -13.74
N PRO A 253 17.39 15.90 -15.05
CA PRO A 253 18.34 16.37 -16.05
C PRO A 253 18.13 17.86 -16.35
N ALA A 254 18.68 18.70 -15.48
CA ALA A 254 18.71 20.14 -15.61
C ALA A 254 20.12 20.65 -15.32
N THR A 255 20.79 21.14 -16.36
CA THR A 255 22.16 21.64 -16.25
C THR A 255 22.22 22.78 -15.23
N VAL A 256 23.15 22.68 -14.29
CA VAL A 256 23.42 23.71 -13.28
C VAL A 256 24.86 24.18 -13.43
N THR A 257 25.04 25.47 -13.67
CA THR A 257 26.37 26.11 -13.72
C THR A 257 26.65 26.83 -12.41
N LEU A 258 27.75 26.49 -11.75
CA LEU A 258 28.21 27.06 -10.47
C LEU A 258 29.72 27.33 -10.55
N ALA A 259 30.13 28.54 -10.16
CA ALA A 259 31.54 28.97 -10.16
C ALA A 259 32.30 28.67 -11.47
N GLY A 260 31.61 28.72 -12.62
CA GLY A 260 32.19 28.47 -13.95
C GLY A 260 32.26 27.00 -14.38
N VAL A 261 31.75 26.07 -13.56
CA VAL A 261 31.65 24.64 -13.91
C VAL A 261 30.19 24.29 -14.18
N SER A 262 29.92 23.62 -15.31
CA SER A 262 28.59 23.14 -15.68
C SER A 262 28.42 21.67 -15.33
N PHE A 263 27.39 21.36 -14.56
CA PHE A 263 27.02 20.01 -14.15
C PHE A 263 25.72 19.59 -14.87
N PRO A 264 25.61 18.37 -15.42
CA PRO A 264 24.41 17.91 -16.13
C PRO A 264 23.13 17.86 -15.28
N SER A 265 23.28 17.70 -13.96
CA SER A 265 22.19 17.81 -12.99
C SER A 265 22.71 18.35 -11.66
N LEU A 266 21.79 18.70 -10.77
CA LEU A 266 22.15 19.10 -9.40
C LEU A 266 22.78 17.94 -8.62
N GLU A 267 22.44 16.69 -8.95
CA GLU A 267 23.09 15.51 -8.38
C GLU A 267 24.58 15.43 -8.74
N HIS A 268 24.95 15.74 -9.99
CA HIS A 268 26.37 15.78 -10.38
C HIS A 268 27.13 16.85 -9.59
N TYR A 269 26.52 18.02 -9.39
CA TYR A 269 27.09 19.05 -8.50
C TYR A 269 27.22 18.52 -7.06
N TRP A 270 26.17 17.88 -6.54
CA TRP A 270 26.16 17.38 -5.17
C TRP A 270 27.25 16.33 -4.92
N GLN A 271 27.46 15.42 -5.87
CA GLN A 271 28.56 14.45 -5.84
C GLN A 271 29.94 15.11 -5.94
N ALA A 272 30.06 16.24 -6.64
CA ALA A 272 31.31 16.99 -6.77
C ALA A 272 31.59 17.93 -5.58
N ALA A 273 30.57 18.40 -4.86
CA ALA A 273 30.65 19.44 -3.84
C ALA A 273 31.71 19.19 -2.73
N PRO A 274 31.91 17.96 -2.24
CA PRO A 274 32.98 17.66 -1.28
C PRO A 274 34.40 17.93 -1.80
N PHE A 275 34.59 17.94 -3.12
CA PHE A 275 35.91 17.96 -3.78
C PHE A 275 36.27 19.32 -4.39
N ILE A 276 35.32 20.25 -4.45
CA ILE A 276 35.52 21.59 -5.02
C ILE A 276 36.64 22.34 -4.27
N GLY A 277 37.68 22.75 -5.00
CA GLY A 277 38.85 23.44 -4.45
C GLY A 277 39.88 22.52 -3.78
N GLN A 278 39.66 21.20 -3.78
CA GLN A 278 40.60 20.19 -3.29
C GLN A 278 41.13 19.31 -4.43
N GLU A 279 40.23 18.80 -5.28
CA GLU A 279 40.55 17.82 -6.33
C GLU A 279 39.90 18.20 -7.68
N ASP A 280 40.41 19.25 -8.31
CA ASP A 280 39.84 19.82 -9.55
C ASP A 280 39.72 18.81 -10.70
N ALA A 281 40.64 17.83 -10.77
CA ALA A 281 40.58 16.77 -11.78
C ALA A 281 39.35 15.87 -11.57
N LEU A 282 39.10 15.46 -10.33
CA LEU A 282 37.94 14.65 -9.97
C LEU A 282 36.63 15.42 -10.19
N VAL A 283 36.57 16.70 -9.80
CA VAL A 283 35.41 17.56 -10.05
C VAL A 283 35.07 17.64 -11.54
N ARG A 284 36.09 17.80 -12.41
CA ARG A 284 35.89 17.79 -13.86
C ARG A 284 35.41 16.43 -14.38
N SER A 285 35.93 15.33 -13.84
CA SER A 285 35.46 13.99 -14.20
C SER A 285 34.00 13.77 -13.80
N ILE A 286 33.59 14.19 -12.60
CA ILE A 286 32.20 14.11 -12.15
C ILE A 286 31.30 15.00 -13.02
N ALA A 287 31.72 16.22 -13.34
CA ALA A 287 30.98 17.12 -14.23
C ALA A 287 30.84 16.58 -15.68
N ALA A 288 31.78 15.75 -16.12
CA ALA A 288 31.77 15.14 -17.45
C ALA A 288 31.07 13.75 -17.49
N ALA A 289 30.65 13.21 -16.34
CA ALA A 289 29.95 11.94 -16.27
C ALA A 289 28.65 11.99 -17.08
N ALA A 290 28.35 10.91 -17.81
CA ALA A 290 27.17 10.82 -18.66
C ALA A 290 25.90 10.55 -17.82
N THR A 291 26.06 9.96 -16.64
CA THR A 291 24.96 9.56 -15.77
C THR A 291 25.23 9.89 -14.31
N VAL A 292 24.15 10.01 -13.54
CA VAL A 292 24.20 10.16 -12.08
C VAL A 292 24.93 8.99 -11.42
N ASP A 293 24.72 7.76 -11.90
CA ASP A 293 25.41 6.57 -11.38
C ASP A 293 26.93 6.65 -11.59
N GLU A 294 27.36 7.10 -12.77
CA GLU A 294 28.77 7.31 -13.06
C GLU A 294 29.38 8.41 -12.17
N ALA A 295 28.65 9.52 -11.96
CA ALA A 295 29.07 10.58 -11.03
C ALA A 295 29.24 10.05 -9.59
N MET A 296 28.31 9.22 -9.10
CA MET A 296 28.39 8.58 -7.78
C MET A 296 29.57 7.62 -7.68
N ILE A 297 29.82 6.81 -8.71
CA ILE A 297 30.97 5.88 -8.76
C ILE A 297 32.29 6.66 -8.70
N LEU A 298 32.41 7.74 -9.47
CA LEU A 298 33.60 8.59 -9.47
C LEU A 298 33.84 9.23 -8.09
N ALA A 299 32.80 9.80 -7.47
CA ALA A 299 32.88 10.37 -6.13
C ALA A 299 33.26 9.32 -5.06
N GLY A 300 32.67 8.11 -5.14
CA GLY A 300 32.96 7.00 -4.23
C GLY A 300 34.37 6.42 -4.36
N GLY A 301 35.01 6.60 -5.52
CA GLY A 301 36.39 6.18 -5.77
C GLY A 301 37.46 7.16 -5.27
N ALA A 302 37.07 8.28 -4.65
CA ALA A 302 38.00 9.30 -4.17
C ALA A 302 38.88 8.79 -3.02
N GLY A 303 40.11 9.30 -2.92
CA GLY A 303 41.04 8.94 -1.85
C GLY A 303 40.56 9.40 -0.45
N PRO A 304 41.09 8.81 0.64
CA PRO A 304 40.58 9.00 2.00
C PRO A 304 40.66 10.45 2.53
N ASN A 305 41.45 11.32 1.90
CA ASN A 305 41.61 12.73 2.26
C ASN A 305 41.26 13.69 1.10
N ALA A 306 40.56 13.19 0.08
CA ALA A 306 40.19 13.99 -1.10
C ALA A 306 39.10 15.02 -0.82
N GLN A 307 38.25 14.76 0.19
CA GLN A 307 37.17 15.65 0.57
C GLN A 307 37.70 16.82 1.41
N ARG A 308 37.09 17.99 1.23
CA ARG A 308 37.28 19.15 2.09
C ARG A 308 36.92 18.81 3.55
N SER A 309 37.72 19.29 4.49
CA SER A 309 37.53 19.01 5.92
C SER A 309 36.28 19.67 6.53
N ASP A 310 35.78 20.74 5.91
CA ASP A 310 34.64 21.55 6.36
C ASP A 310 33.32 21.22 5.64
N PHE A 311 33.26 20.08 4.93
CA PHE A 311 32.07 19.73 4.12
C PHE A 311 30.82 19.60 5.00
N ARG A 312 30.94 18.96 6.16
CA ARG A 312 29.81 18.68 7.05
C ARG A 312 29.19 19.96 7.61
N GLU A 313 29.99 21.00 7.81
CA GLU A 313 29.60 22.32 8.28
C GLU A 313 28.97 23.14 7.14
N ARG A 314 29.47 22.98 5.92
CA ARG A 314 29.04 23.78 4.75
C ARG A 314 27.97 23.15 3.88
N ARG A 315 27.65 21.86 4.05
CA ARG A 315 26.69 21.13 3.21
C ARG A 315 25.32 21.79 3.07
N LEU A 316 24.80 22.49 4.09
CA LEU A 316 23.55 23.25 3.98
C LEU A 316 23.69 24.47 3.06
N GLU A 317 24.79 25.21 3.20
CA GLU A 317 25.09 26.37 2.35
C GLU A 317 25.26 25.94 0.89
N LEU A 318 26.05 24.90 0.64
CA LEU A 318 26.29 24.34 -0.70
C LEU A 318 25.00 23.80 -1.34
N LEU A 319 24.15 23.13 -0.55
CA LEU A 319 22.83 22.69 -1.01
C LEU A 319 21.97 23.89 -1.44
N ALA A 320 21.92 24.94 -0.61
CA ALA A 320 21.16 26.14 -0.91
C ALA A 320 21.68 26.87 -2.16
N GLU A 321 23.00 26.96 -2.35
CA GLU A 321 23.62 27.50 -3.56
C GLU A 321 23.22 26.69 -4.80
N GLY A 322 23.30 25.36 -4.72
CA GLY A 322 22.91 24.45 -5.79
C GLY A 322 21.45 24.61 -6.20
N LEU A 323 20.55 24.65 -5.22
CA LEU A 323 19.12 24.83 -5.45
C LEU A 323 18.79 26.21 -6.04
N LYS A 324 19.45 27.27 -5.57
CA LYS A 324 19.30 28.63 -6.14
C LYS A 324 19.78 28.69 -7.59
N ALA A 325 20.92 28.06 -7.89
CA ALA A 325 21.42 27.99 -9.26
C ALA A 325 20.49 27.21 -10.17
N LYS A 326 19.93 26.09 -9.69
CA LYS A 326 18.90 25.32 -10.41
C LYS A 326 17.63 26.15 -10.64
N ALA A 327 17.16 26.91 -9.65
CA ALA A 327 16.02 27.81 -9.80
C ALA A 327 16.24 28.88 -10.88
N ALA A 328 17.42 29.49 -10.91
CA ALA A 328 17.77 30.50 -11.90
C ALA A 328 17.87 29.92 -13.33
N GLN A 329 18.21 28.64 -13.47
CA GLN A 329 18.56 28.02 -14.76
C GLN A 329 17.48 27.06 -15.29
N CYS A 330 16.52 26.64 -14.47
CA CYS A 330 15.51 25.64 -14.82
C CYS A 330 14.08 26.14 -14.49
N PRO A 331 13.34 26.71 -15.46
CA PRO A 331 11.96 27.15 -15.25
C PRO A 331 11.00 26.03 -14.81
N ALA A 332 11.21 24.80 -15.29
CA ALA A 332 10.39 23.64 -14.90
C ALA A 332 10.52 23.31 -13.41
N PHE A 333 11.71 23.49 -12.82
CA PHE A 333 11.93 23.32 -11.38
C PHE A 333 11.18 24.38 -10.56
N VAL A 334 11.22 25.65 -10.98
CA VAL A 334 10.48 26.73 -10.30
C VAL A 334 8.98 26.48 -10.35
N GLN A 335 8.44 26.09 -11.50
CA GLN A 335 7.02 25.75 -11.66
C GLN A 335 6.61 24.59 -10.77
N ALA A 336 7.38 23.50 -10.77
CA ALA A 336 7.13 22.35 -9.91
C ALA A 336 7.16 22.74 -8.43
N LEU A 337 8.16 23.54 -8.02
CA LEU A 337 8.30 23.98 -6.64
C LEU A 337 7.14 24.88 -6.18
N GLN A 338 6.67 25.80 -7.02
CA GLN A 338 5.51 26.63 -6.71
C GLN A 338 4.20 25.82 -6.67
N ALA A 339 4.04 24.83 -7.56
CA ALA A 339 2.87 23.96 -7.64
C ALA A 339 2.64 23.13 -6.37
N THR A 340 3.68 22.93 -5.55
CA THR A 340 3.55 22.24 -4.25
C THR A 340 2.72 23.01 -3.21
N GLY A 341 2.40 24.29 -3.44
CA GLY A 341 1.54 25.06 -2.54
C GLY A 341 2.15 25.20 -1.14
N GLU A 342 1.34 24.96 -0.10
CA GLU A 342 1.80 24.97 1.29
C GLU A 342 2.24 23.60 1.79
N LYS A 343 2.32 22.58 0.92
CA LYS A 343 2.65 21.23 1.35
C LYS A 343 4.05 21.18 1.97
N THR A 344 4.19 20.36 3.01
CA THR A 344 5.48 19.99 3.59
C THR A 344 6.20 19.09 2.60
N LEU A 345 7.37 19.52 2.12
CA LEU A 345 8.18 18.74 1.19
C LEU A 345 9.04 17.76 1.98
N VAL A 346 8.91 16.47 1.70
CA VAL A 346 9.68 15.42 2.37
C VAL A 346 10.48 14.65 1.35
N PHE A 347 11.80 14.73 1.46
CA PHE A 347 12.72 13.96 0.64
C PHE A 347 12.90 12.58 1.27
N ALA A 348 12.46 11.54 0.57
CA ALA A 348 12.62 10.16 1.03
C ALA A 348 13.96 9.60 0.54
N ASP A 349 14.88 9.38 1.47
CA ASP A 349 16.27 8.98 1.22
C ASP A 349 16.83 8.15 2.38
N THR A 350 17.84 7.34 2.11
CA THR A 350 18.56 6.54 3.11
C THR A 350 19.56 7.35 3.94
N ASP A 351 20.00 8.53 3.47
CA ASP A 351 20.79 9.46 4.27
C ASP A 351 19.86 10.21 5.25
N PRO A 352 19.97 9.96 6.58
CA PRO A 352 19.11 10.58 7.57
C PRO A 352 19.35 12.08 7.73
N TRP A 353 20.43 12.64 7.17
CA TRP A 353 20.59 14.09 7.09
C TRP A 353 19.82 14.67 5.89
N ALA A 354 20.04 14.12 4.69
CA ALA A 354 19.43 14.65 3.48
C ALA A 354 17.90 14.50 3.50
N GLY A 355 17.40 13.32 3.88
CA GLY A 355 16.01 12.94 3.75
C GLY A 355 15.39 12.35 5.01
N MET A 356 14.35 11.55 4.81
CA MET A 356 13.69 10.71 5.81
C MET A 356 13.55 9.27 5.32
N GLN A 357 13.75 8.33 6.23
CA GLN A 357 13.61 6.90 6.01
C GLN A 357 12.49 6.32 6.88
N ALA A 358 11.79 5.31 6.40
CA ALA A 358 10.66 4.69 7.11
C ALA A 358 10.85 3.18 7.45
N PRO A 359 12.01 2.73 7.96
CA PRO A 359 12.22 1.31 8.28
C PRO A 359 11.26 0.80 9.37
N GLY A 360 10.75 1.72 10.22
CA GLY A 360 9.77 1.45 11.27
C GLY A 360 8.32 1.77 10.91
N GLY A 361 7.98 1.98 9.63
CA GLY A 361 6.62 2.32 9.19
C GLY A 361 6.28 3.82 9.23
N LEU A 362 6.90 4.60 10.13
CA LEU A 362 6.88 6.07 10.10
C LEU A 362 8.23 6.63 9.64
N ALA A 363 8.19 7.70 8.83
CA ALA A 363 9.40 8.30 8.31
C ALA A 363 10.09 9.17 9.37
N THR A 364 11.41 9.05 9.50
CA THR A 364 12.26 9.84 10.40
C THR A 364 13.50 10.33 9.67
N GLY A 365 14.04 11.48 10.07
CA GLY A 365 15.24 12.07 9.49
C GLY A 365 15.23 13.59 9.56
N GLN A 366 16.32 14.23 9.17
CA GLN A 366 16.45 15.68 9.24
C GLN A 366 15.76 16.38 8.07
N ASN A 367 15.52 15.68 6.96
CA ASN A 367 14.87 16.22 5.76
C ASN A 367 15.51 17.53 5.27
N ALA A 368 16.84 17.62 5.27
CA ALA A 368 17.56 18.85 4.92
C ALA A 368 17.21 19.32 3.49
N VAL A 369 17.05 18.39 2.54
CA VAL A 369 16.68 18.71 1.15
C VAL A 369 15.28 19.28 1.07
N GLY A 370 14.29 18.63 1.69
CA GLY A 370 12.91 19.13 1.73
C GLY A 370 12.81 20.50 2.39
N LYS A 371 13.52 20.72 3.50
CA LYS A 371 13.59 22.02 4.20
C LYS A 371 14.20 23.11 3.33
N ALA A 372 15.32 22.84 2.67
CA ALA A 372 15.96 23.80 1.77
C ALA A 372 15.08 24.18 0.57
N LEU A 373 14.32 23.22 0.02
CA LEU A 373 13.34 23.49 -1.04
C LEU A 373 12.19 24.37 -0.54
N MET A 374 11.65 24.11 0.66
CA MET A 374 10.59 24.94 1.24
C MET A 374 11.05 26.36 1.53
N GLU A 375 12.29 26.53 2.01
CA GLU A 375 12.89 27.84 2.21
C GLU A 375 13.06 28.59 0.87
N LEU A 376 13.56 27.91 -0.16
CA LEU A 376 13.67 28.48 -1.50
C LEU A 376 12.29 28.86 -2.08
N ARG A 377 11.29 28.01 -1.89
CA ARG A 377 9.89 28.27 -2.29
C ARG A 377 9.36 29.55 -1.64
N SER A 378 9.64 29.75 -0.35
CA SER A 378 9.27 30.97 0.38
C SER A 378 9.94 32.21 -0.22
N HIS A 379 11.24 32.14 -0.48
CA HIS A 379 11.99 33.26 -1.09
C HIS A 379 11.46 33.63 -2.48
N LEU A 380 11.15 32.64 -3.32
CA LEU A 380 10.61 32.84 -4.67
C LEU A 380 9.19 33.42 -4.70
N ARG A 381 8.46 33.39 -3.58
CA ARG A 381 7.15 34.05 -3.45
C ARG A 381 7.24 35.49 -2.96
N SER A 382 8.30 35.80 -2.21
CA SER A 382 8.55 37.14 -1.66
C SER A 382 9.32 38.06 -2.60
N ALA A 383 9.98 37.50 -3.61
CA ALA A 383 10.69 38.21 -4.68
C ALA A 383 9.74 38.49 -5.84
#